data_AF-A0A257VPC1-F1
#
_entry.id   AF-A0A257VPC1-F1
#
_cell.length_a   1.000
_cell.length_b   1.000
_cell.length_c   1.000
_cell.angle_alpha   90.00
_cell.angle_beta   90.00
_cell.angle_gamma   90.00
#
_symmetry.space_group_name_H-M   'P 1'
#
loop_
_entity.id
_entity.type
_entity.pdbx_description
1 polymer ?
#
loop_
_entity_poly.entity_id
_entity_poly.type
_entity_poly.pdbx_seq_one_letter_code
_entity_poly.pdbx_strand_id
1 'polypeptide(L)'
;METMTELEPTSTAADTAEHRVFLDQFETPHRPVTPGELVLAIAALVAWFGLFAGGLLVGTEPHRTRIADPTVTTVAVADWMIVLSFWTITNIGVLSCVAAFLGAFGNRAQFIRLPETAPAQNLPPAHWSFDSLWTYYTSAVMRGFGVYTLSLAGLLVLSTASLVRPTQDDYLRLAPLLSIIAFYGGYDSTVFGA
;
A
#
# COMPACT_ATOMS: atom_id res chain seq x y z
N MET A 1 -12.10 -68.45 17.96
CA MET A 1 -11.84 -67.54 19.10
C MET A 1 -11.06 -66.37 18.53
N GLU A 2 -11.77 -65.50 17.81
CA GLU A 2 -11.24 -64.29 17.20
C GLU A 2 -12.04 -63.13 17.79
N THR A 3 -11.40 -62.36 18.67
CA THR A 3 -11.91 -61.10 19.20
C THR A 3 -11.58 -60.01 18.20
N MET A 4 -12.61 -59.58 17.47
CA MET A 4 -12.58 -58.50 16.51
C MET A 4 -12.70 -57.18 17.30
N THR A 5 -11.57 -56.49 17.46
CA THR A 5 -11.48 -55.21 18.17
C THR A 5 -12.07 -54.10 17.28
N GLU A 6 -13.20 -53.56 17.71
CA GLU A 6 -13.91 -52.44 17.09
C GLU A 6 -13.06 -51.15 17.27
N LEU A 7 -12.58 -50.59 16.16
CA LEU A 7 -11.80 -49.35 16.13
C LEU A 7 -12.75 -48.14 16.13
N GLU A 8 -12.55 -47.27 17.11
CA GLU A 8 -13.26 -46.02 17.40
C GLU A 8 -13.29 -45.02 16.22
N PRO A 9 -14.48 -44.56 15.76
CA PRO A 9 -14.60 -43.49 14.78
C PRO A 9 -14.82 -42.12 15.48
N THR A 10 -13.87 -41.66 16.30
CA THR A 10 -14.02 -40.40 17.09
C THR A 10 -13.06 -39.28 16.67
N SER A 11 -12.18 -39.51 15.69
CA SER A 11 -11.14 -38.52 15.32
C SER A 11 -11.53 -37.56 14.19
N THR A 12 -12.53 -37.88 13.35
CA THR A 12 -12.74 -37.16 12.08
C THR A 12 -13.59 -35.90 12.24
N ALA A 13 -14.49 -35.85 13.22
CA ALA A 13 -15.43 -34.73 13.40
C ALA A 13 -14.80 -33.51 14.10
N ALA A 14 -13.85 -33.73 15.01
CA ALA A 14 -13.13 -32.63 15.68
C ALA A 14 -12.22 -31.88 14.69
N ASP A 15 -11.56 -32.61 13.79
CA ASP A 15 -10.66 -32.06 12.78
C ASP A 15 -11.42 -31.20 11.73
N THR A 16 -12.66 -31.59 11.40
CA THR A 16 -13.50 -30.78 10.50
C THR A 16 -14.04 -29.50 11.17
N ALA A 17 -14.21 -29.49 12.49
CA ALA A 17 -14.70 -28.33 13.22
C ALA A 17 -13.60 -27.27 13.38
N GLU A 18 -12.37 -27.67 13.72
CA GLU A 18 -11.24 -26.74 13.80
C GLU A 18 -10.90 -26.15 12.42
N HIS A 19 -10.95 -26.96 11.36
CA HIS A 19 -10.74 -26.48 10.00
C HIS A 19 -11.79 -25.45 9.57
N ARG A 20 -13.06 -25.62 9.99
CA ARG A 20 -14.11 -24.63 9.72
C ARG A 20 -13.94 -23.33 10.51
N VAL A 21 -13.55 -23.41 11.79
CA VAL A 21 -13.27 -22.22 12.60
C VAL A 21 -12.08 -21.44 12.05
N PHE A 22 -11.05 -22.14 11.58
CA PHE A 22 -9.91 -21.54 10.88
C PHE A 22 -10.37 -20.81 9.61
N LEU A 23 -11.18 -21.45 8.76
CA LEU A 23 -11.71 -20.84 7.53
C LEU A 23 -12.63 -19.63 7.78
N ASP A 24 -13.50 -19.71 8.79
CA ASP A 24 -14.38 -18.60 9.21
C ASP A 24 -13.57 -17.38 9.70
N GLN A 25 -12.37 -17.63 10.26
CA GLN A 25 -11.49 -16.55 10.71
C GLN A 25 -10.85 -15.76 9.55
N PHE A 26 -10.82 -16.33 8.33
CA PHE A 26 -10.34 -15.63 7.12
C PHE A 26 -11.44 -14.95 6.33
N GLU A 27 -12.72 -15.25 6.57
CA GLU A 27 -13.85 -14.49 6.04
C GLU A 27 -14.02 -13.20 6.84
N THR A 28 -13.12 -12.24 6.64
CA THR A 28 -13.28 -10.92 7.24
C THR A 28 -14.55 -10.26 6.66
N PRO A 29 -15.55 -9.90 7.47
CA PRO A 29 -16.78 -9.29 6.97
C PRO A 29 -16.45 -7.99 6.24
N HIS A 30 -16.70 -7.97 4.93
CA HIS A 30 -16.39 -6.84 4.07
C HIS A 30 -17.39 -5.71 4.32
N ARG A 31 -16.93 -4.66 5.01
CA ARG A 31 -17.68 -3.41 5.18
C ARG A 31 -17.76 -2.69 3.82
N PRO A 32 -18.93 -2.16 3.42
CA PRO A 32 -19.04 -1.33 2.23
C PRO A 32 -18.13 -0.10 2.33
N VAL A 33 -17.52 0.27 1.20
CA VAL A 33 -16.66 1.45 1.08
C VAL A 33 -17.48 2.69 1.45
N THR A 34 -16.97 3.48 2.38
CA THR A 34 -17.64 4.72 2.76
C THR A 34 -17.40 5.81 1.70
N PRO A 35 -18.34 6.75 1.49
CA PRO A 35 -18.13 7.85 0.53
C PRO A 35 -16.87 8.67 0.82
N GLY A 36 -16.50 8.84 2.10
CA GLY A 36 -15.28 9.54 2.50
C GLY A 36 -14.00 8.82 2.06
N GLU A 37 -13.97 7.48 2.17
CA GLU A 37 -12.86 6.67 1.66
C GLU A 37 -12.74 6.79 0.13
N LEU A 38 -13.87 6.79 -0.59
CA LEU A 38 -13.89 6.97 -2.04
C LEU A 38 -13.31 8.34 -2.45
N VAL A 39 -13.71 9.42 -1.77
CA VAL A 39 -13.16 10.76 -2.01
C VAL A 39 -11.65 10.79 -1.74
N LEU A 40 -11.20 10.15 -0.66
CA LEU A 40 -9.78 10.07 -0.32
C LEU A 40 -8.99 9.28 -1.37
N ALA A 41 -9.54 8.19 -1.91
CA ALA A 41 -8.92 7.42 -2.97
C ALA A 41 -8.80 8.20 -4.28
N ILE A 42 -9.84 8.94 -4.67
CA ILE A 42 -9.81 9.82 -5.84
C ILE A 42 -8.76 10.93 -5.63
N ALA A 43 -8.72 11.54 -4.44
CA ALA A 43 -7.73 12.55 -4.11
C ALA A 43 -6.30 12.00 -4.17
N ALA A 44 -6.06 10.79 -3.66
CA ALA A 44 -4.78 10.11 -3.75
C ALA A 44 -4.37 9.81 -5.20
N LEU A 45 -5.32 9.39 -6.05
CA LEU A 45 -5.06 9.14 -7.47
C LEU A 45 -4.67 10.43 -8.21
N VAL A 46 -5.41 11.52 -7.99
CA VAL A 46 -5.08 12.84 -8.55
C VAL A 46 -3.73 13.32 -8.05
N ALA A 47 -3.45 13.17 -6.75
CA ALA A 47 -2.17 13.52 -6.16
C ALA A 47 -1.02 12.71 -6.78
N TRP A 48 -1.22 11.42 -7.06
CA TRP A 48 -0.23 10.58 -7.73
C TRP A 48 0.15 11.13 -9.12
N PHE A 49 -0.84 11.44 -9.96
CA PHE A 49 -0.59 12.04 -11.28
C PHE A 49 0.05 13.42 -11.18
N GLY A 50 -0.40 14.26 -10.24
CA GLY A 50 0.16 15.58 -10.01
C GLY A 50 1.61 15.55 -9.55
N LEU A 51 1.96 14.64 -8.64
CA LEU A 51 3.32 14.43 -8.16
C LEU A 51 4.22 13.85 -9.24
N PHE A 52 3.70 12.93 -10.07
CA PHE A 52 4.43 12.36 -11.20
C PHE A 52 4.74 13.42 -12.27
N ALA A 53 3.72 14.17 -12.70
CA ALA A 53 3.90 15.25 -13.66
C ALA A 53 4.80 16.37 -13.10
N GLY A 54 4.63 16.72 -11.82
CA GLY A 54 5.47 17.70 -11.15
C GLY A 54 6.93 17.26 -11.06
N GLY A 55 7.20 15.98 -10.77
CA GLY A 55 8.56 15.42 -10.76
C GLY A 55 9.25 15.48 -12.13
N LEU A 56 8.49 15.47 -13.22
CA LEU A 56 9.01 15.65 -14.58
C LEU A 56 9.27 17.12 -14.94
N LEU A 57 8.32 17.98 -14.61
CA LEU A 57 8.27 19.36 -15.10
C LEU A 57 9.03 20.35 -14.20
N VAL A 58 9.10 20.08 -12.89
CA VAL A 58 9.64 21.02 -11.90
C VAL A 58 11.13 20.74 -11.67
N GLY A 59 11.97 21.66 -12.18
CA GLY A 59 13.39 21.65 -11.88
C GLY A 59 13.66 22.04 -10.43
N THR A 60 14.20 21.13 -9.61
CA THR A 60 14.48 21.39 -8.18
C THR A 60 15.85 22.00 -7.89
N GLU A 61 16.72 22.14 -8.89
CA GLU A 61 18.08 22.72 -8.75
C GLU A 61 18.10 24.12 -8.12
N PRO A 62 17.25 25.09 -8.55
CA PRO A 62 17.26 26.44 -7.97
C PRO A 62 16.80 26.49 -6.51
N HIS A 63 16.04 25.50 -6.08
CA HIS A 63 15.54 25.39 -4.70
C HIS A 63 16.59 24.72 -3.81
N ARG A 64 17.26 23.66 -4.32
CA ARG A 64 18.35 22.99 -3.59
C ARG A 64 19.55 23.90 -3.34
N THR A 65 19.92 24.71 -4.33
CA THR A 65 21.01 25.69 -4.20
C THR A 65 20.69 26.77 -3.16
N ARG A 66 19.45 27.27 -3.12
CA ARG A 66 18.98 28.21 -2.09
C ARG A 66 18.96 27.61 -0.67
N ILE A 67 18.58 26.35 -0.53
CA ILE A 67 18.61 25.64 0.76
C ILE A 67 20.04 25.39 1.24
N ALA A 68 20.97 25.12 0.32
CA ALA A 68 22.37 24.86 0.63
C ALA A 68 23.19 26.13 0.91
N ASP A 69 22.65 27.31 0.56
CA ASP A 69 23.32 28.59 0.77
C ASP A 69 23.25 29.02 2.25
N PRO A 70 24.38 29.03 2.98
CA PRO A 70 24.39 29.40 4.40
C PRO A 70 24.14 30.90 4.63
N THR A 71 24.14 31.73 3.58
CA THR A 71 23.96 33.18 3.69
C THR A 71 22.48 33.59 3.69
N VAL A 72 21.58 32.71 3.26
CA VAL A 72 20.12 32.95 3.26
C VAL A 72 19.56 32.60 4.63
N THR A 73 19.32 33.61 5.47
CA THR A 73 18.79 33.42 6.84
C THR A 73 17.29 33.13 6.90
N THR A 74 16.56 33.40 5.82
CA THR A 74 15.14 33.07 5.66
C THR A 74 14.96 32.06 4.55
N VAL A 75 15.39 30.81 4.81
CA VAL A 75 15.07 29.70 3.91
C VAL A 75 13.56 29.56 3.86
N ALA A 76 12.98 29.74 2.68
CA ALA A 76 11.54 29.65 2.51
C ALA A 76 11.10 28.19 2.73
N VAL A 77 10.18 27.97 3.67
CA VAL A 77 9.52 26.66 3.88
C VAL A 77 8.99 26.10 2.54
N ALA A 78 8.59 26.98 1.63
CA ALA A 78 8.19 26.63 0.26
C ALA A 78 9.29 25.90 -0.55
N ASP A 79 10.56 26.31 -0.44
CA ASP A 79 11.66 25.66 -1.17
C ASP A 79 11.87 24.22 -0.65
N TRP A 80 11.78 24.01 0.67
CA TRP A 80 11.80 22.68 1.26
C TRP A 80 10.63 21.81 0.80
N MET A 81 9.41 22.38 0.77
CA MET A 81 8.23 21.66 0.30
C MET A 81 8.36 21.25 -1.17
N ILE A 82 8.90 22.13 -2.02
CA ILE A 82 9.16 21.83 -3.44
C ILE A 82 10.20 20.72 -3.58
N VAL A 83 11.32 20.81 -2.86
CA VAL A 83 12.37 19.79 -2.91
C VAL A 83 11.85 18.45 -2.39
N LEU A 84 11.19 18.41 -1.25
CA LEU A 84 10.64 17.17 -0.71
C LEU A 84 9.60 16.54 -1.66
N SER A 85 8.77 17.36 -2.31
CA SER A 85 7.70 16.89 -3.18
C SER A 85 8.18 16.48 -4.58
N PHE A 86 9.17 17.16 -5.15
CA PHE A 86 9.54 17.03 -6.57
C PHE A 86 11.00 16.65 -6.85
N TRP A 87 11.86 16.56 -5.83
CA TRP A 87 13.19 16.02 -6.05
C TRP A 87 13.10 14.52 -6.32
N THR A 88 13.75 14.04 -7.37
CA THR A 88 13.62 12.69 -7.94
C THR A 88 13.55 11.60 -6.86
N ILE A 89 14.50 11.58 -5.93
CA ILE A 89 14.61 10.52 -4.91
C ILE A 89 13.42 10.56 -3.94
N THR A 90 13.10 11.73 -3.38
CA THR A 90 12.00 11.87 -2.41
C THR A 90 10.63 11.73 -3.08
N ASN A 91 10.47 12.29 -4.28
CA ASN A 91 9.25 12.18 -5.08
C ASN A 91 8.89 10.72 -5.37
N ILE A 92 9.86 9.89 -5.79
CA ILE A 92 9.66 8.44 -5.99
C ILE A 92 9.21 7.76 -4.69
N GLY A 93 9.76 8.16 -3.55
CA GLY A 93 9.33 7.67 -2.24
C GLY A 93 7.87 8.00 -1.93
N VAL A 94 7.46 9.26 -2.14
CA VAL A 94 6.07 9.69 -1.94
C VAL A 94 5.13 8.97 -2.92
N LEU A 95 5.50 8.86 -4.20
CA LEU A 95 4.72 8.14 -5.20
C LEU A 95 4.51 6.67 -4.81
N SER A 96 5.55 6.01 -4.30
CA SER A 96 5.46 4.63 -3.79
C SER A 96 4.47 4.51 -2.63
N CYS A 97 4.52 5.44 -1.67
CA CYS A 97 3.58 5.49 -0.55
C CYS A 97 2.13 5.68 -1.00
N VAL A 98 1.88 6.63 -1.90
CA VAL A 98 0.55 6.91 -2.46
C VAL A 98 0.04 5.72 -3.27
N ALA A 99 0.91 5.09 -4.07
CA ALA A 99 0.57 3.90 -4.84
C ALA A 99 0.19 2.72 -3.94
N ALA A 100 0.93 2.47 -2.86
CA ALA A 100 0.59 1.42 -1.90
C ALA A 100 -0.74 1.69 -1.18
N PHE A 101 -1.02 2.96 -0.84
CA PHE A 101 -2.31 3.36 -0.29
C PHE A 101 -3.47 3.07 -1.28
N LEU A 102 -3.31 3.44 -2.55
CA LEU A 102 -4.28 3.14 -3.61
C LEU A 102 -4.48 1.65 -3.80
N GLY A 103 -3.42 0.85 -3.66
CA GLY A 103 -3.49 -0.61 -3.64
C GLY A 103 -4.41 -1.11 -2.53
N ALA A 104 -4.15 -0.70 -1.28
CA ALA A 104 -4.97 -1.12 -0.14
C ALA A 104 -6.44 -0.70 -0.26
N PHE A 105 -6.69 0.48 -0.83
CA PHE A 105 -8.05 0.89 -1.17
C PHE A 105 -8.67 -0.01 -2.24
N GLY A 106 -7.93 -0.35 -3.29
CA GLY A 106 -8.37 -1.25 -4.37
C GLY A 106 -8.81 -2.62 -3.86
N ASN A 107 -8.06 -3.20 -2.90
CA ASN A 107 -8.46 -4.44 -2.25
C ASN A 107 -9.79 -4.30 -1.52
N ARG A 108 -9.95 -3.25 -0.72
CA ARG A 108 -11.21 -2.99 0.00
C ARG A 108 -12.39 -2.68 -0.90
N ALA A 109 -12.14 -2.09 -2.06
CA ALA A 109 -13.17 -1.77 -3.05
C ALA A 109 -13.64 -2.98 -3.87
N GLN A 110 -13.07 -4.17 -3.65
CA GLN A 110 -13.56 -5.39 -4.28
C GLN A 110 -15.02 -5.63 -3.87
N PHE A 111 -15.92 -5.44 -4.84
CA PHE A 111 -17.32 -5.78 -4.68
C PHE A 111 -17.46 -7.30 -4.71
N ILE A 112 -17.39 -7.94 -3.54
CA ILE A 112 -17.91 -9.30 -3.42
C ILE A 112 -19.40 -9.19 -3.77
N ARG A 113 -19.77 -9.74 -4.92
CA ARG A 113 -21.16 -10.01 -5.25
C ARG A 113 -21.66 -11.00 -4.20
N LEU A 114 -22.26 -10.48 -3.14
CA LEU A 114 -22.98 -11.30 -2.18
C LEU A 114 -23.92 -12.21 -2.97
N PRO A 115 -23.84 -13.55 -2.80
CA PRO A 115 -24.85 -14.43 -3.34
C PRO A 115 -26.20 -13.94 -2.83
N GLU A 116 -27.13 -13.66 -3.75
CA GLU A 116 -28.48 -13.10 -3.48
C GLU A 116 -29.32 -13.98 -2.52
N THR A 117 -28.77 -15.12 -2.09
CA THR A 117 -29.39 -16.15 -1.27
C THR A 117 -28.86 -16.25 0.17
N ALA A 118 -27.89 -15.43 0.60
CA ALA A 118 -27.41 -15.47 1.99
C ALA A 118 -28.44 -14.81 2.94
N PRO A 119 -29.02 -15.54 3.92
CA PRO A 119 -30.02 -14.99 4.82
C PRO A 119 -29.40 -13.88 5.69
N ALA A 120 -29.94 -12.66 5.55
CA ALA A 120 -29.46 -11.41 6.16
C ALA A 120 -29.44 -11.36 7.70
N GLN A 121 -29.73 -12.46 8.39
CA GLN A 121 -29.99 -12.49 9.83
C GLN A 121 -28.78 -12.87 10.70
N ASN A 122 -27.68 -13.39 10.13
CA ASN A 122 -26.53 -13.87 10.90
C ASN A 122 -25.22 -13.11 10.64
N LEU A 123 -25.25 -11.96 9.96
CA LEU A 123 -24.05 -11.14 9.80
C LEU A 123 -23.73 -10.46 11.15
N PRO A 124 -22.59 -10.78 11.80
CA PRO A 124 -22.19 -10.06 12.99
C PRO A 124 -22.05 -8.57 12.66
N PRO A 125 -22.45 -7.65 13.57
CA PRO A 125 -22.31 -6.22 13.32
C PRO A 125 -20.83 -5.91 13.12
N ALA A 126 -20.47 -5.60 11.87
CA ALA A 126 -19.11 -5.22 11.46
C ALA A 126 -18.76 -3.84 12.05
N HIS A 127 -18.47 -3.80 13.34
CA HIS A 127 -18.08 -2.60 14.07
C HIS A 127 -16.58 -2.36 13.91
N TRP A 128 -16.14 -2.07 12.69
CA TRP A 128 -14.78 -1.56 12.51
C TRP A 128 -14.70 -0.16 13.12
N SER A 129 -13.90 -0.01 14.18
CA SER A 129 -13.55 1.30 14.72
C SER A 129 -12.74 2.09 13.70
N PHE A 130 -12.79 3.42 13.77
CA PHE A 130 -11.94 4.26 12.92
C PHE A 130 -10.43 3.95 13.13
N ASP A 131 -10.06 3.52 14.34
CA ASP A 131 -8.69 3.16 14.69
C ASP A 131 -8.17 1.96 13.89
N SER A 132 -9.03 0.98 13.59
CA SER A 132 -8.62 -0.18 12.79
C SER A 132 -8.42 0.17 11.31
N LEU A 133 -9.23 1.10 10.77
CA LEU A 133 -9.08 1.62 9.41
C LEU A 133 -7.79 2.43 9.25
N TRP A 134 -7.50 3.30 10.21
CA TRP A 134 -6.27 4.09 10.21
C TRP A 134 -5.03 3.19 10.26
N THR A 135 -5.06 2.18 11.12
CA THR A 135 -3.98 1.18 11.23
C THR A 135 -3.80 0.42 9.92
N TYR A 136 -4.90 0.02 9.27
CA TYR A 136 -4.87 -0.67 7.98
C TYR A 136 -4.20 0.16 6.89
N TYR A 137 -4.65 1.40 6.65
CA TYR A 137 -4.06 2.25 5.61
C TYR A 137 -2.62 2.67 5.94
N THR A 138 -2.32 2.95 7.21
CA THR A 138 -0.96 3.28 7.65
C THR A 138 -0.02 2.12 7.40
N SER A 139 -0.43 0.88 7.68
CA SER A 139 0.37 -0.31 7.39
C SER A 139 0.66 -0.46 5.88
N ALA A 140 -0.31 -0.14 5.01
CA ALA A 140 -0.11 -0.17 3.57
C ALA A 140 0.89 0.89 3.09
N VAL A 141 0.79 2.12 3.60
CA VAL A 141 1.76 3.20 3.31
C VAL A 141 3.17 2.80 3.73
N MET A 142 3.33 2.22 4.94
CA MET A 142 4.62 1.75 5.44
C MET A 142 5.22 0.63 4.56
N ARG A 143 4.39 -0.25 3.99
CA ARG A 143 4.84 -1.25 3.02
C ARG A 143 5.35 -0.60 1.72
N GLY A 144 4.64 0.40 1.20
CA GLY A 144 5.09 1.18 0.04
C GLY A 144 6.43 1.89 0.31
N PHE A 145 6.58 2.47 1.50
CA PHE A 145 7.85 3.05 1.94
C PHE A 145 8.97 1.99 2.01
N GLY A 146 8.68 0.78 2.49
CA GLY A 146 9.60 -0.35 2.51
C GLY A 146 10.08 -0.78 1.12
N VAL A 147 9.16 -0.83 0.14
CA VAL A 147 9.51 -1.10 -1.27
C VAL A 147 10.47 -0.02 -1.80
N TYR A 148 10.19 1.25 -1.51
CA TYR A 148 11.05 2.36 -1.89
C TYR A 148 12.44 2.26 -1.27
N THR A 149 12.56 2.02 0.05
CA THR A 149 13.87 1.95 0.73
C THR A 149 14.69 0.76 0.26
N LEU A 150 14.07 -0.40 0.05
CA LEU A 150 14.72 -1.59 -0.51
C LEU A 150 15.25 -1.31 -1.93
N SER A 151 14.43 -0.66 -2.76
CA SER A 151 14.81 -0.31 -4.14
C SER A 151 15.93 0.72 -4.16
N LEU A 152 15.87 1.74 -3.30
CA LEU A 152 16.92 2.74 -3.17
C LEU A 152 18.24 2.12 -2.68
N ALA A 153 18.18 1.19 -1.73
CA ALA A 153 19.35 0.45 -1.29
C ALA A 153 19.97 -0.37 -2.43
N GLY A 154 19.14 -1.06 -3.23
CA GLY A 154 19.60 -1.78 -4.43
C GLY A 154 20.25 -0.84 -5.46
N LEU A 155 19.64 0.31 -5.73
CA LEU A 155 20.20 1.31 -6.66
C LEU A 155 21.53 1.88 -6.15
N LEU A 156 21.66 2.15 -4.85
CA LEU A 156 22.90 2.62 -4.24
C LEU A 156 24.04 1.60 -4.37
N VAL A 157 23.73 0.32 -4.28
CA VAL A 157 24.72 -0.77 -4.46
C VAL A 157 25.14 -0.90 -5.93
N LEU A 158 24.21 -0.75 -6.86
CA LEU A 158 24.47 -0.94 -8.30
C LEU A 158 25.11 0.29 -8.98
N SER A 159 24.70 1.51 -8.61
CA SER A 159 25.15 2.73 -9.26
C SER A 159 24.96 3.97 -8.37
N THR A 160 26.04 4.38 -7.69
CA THR A 160 26.06 5.65 -6.95
C THR A 160 26.06 6.86 -7.88
N ALA A 161 26.59 6.75 -9.10
CA ALA A 161 26.73 7.86 -10.05
C ALA A 161 25.38 8.36 -10.58
N SER A 162 24.42 7.46 -10.84
CA SER A 162 23.09 7.81 -11.38
C SER A 162 22.25 8.60 -10.35
N LEU A 163 22.49 8.40 -9.06
CA LEU A 163 21.76 9.10 -7.98
C LEU A 163 22.27 10.53 -7.73
N VAL A 164 23.52 10.83 -8.07
CA VAL A 164 24.09 12.17 -7.88
C VAL A 164 23.57 13.14 -8.94
N ARG A 165 23.30 12.65 -10.15
CA ARG A 165 22.76 13.44 -11.27
C ARG A 165 21.66 12.65 -11.98
N PRO A 166 20.46 12.53 -11.38
CA PRO A 166 19.36 11.80 -11.99
C PRO A 166 18.97 12.46 -13.30
N THR A 167 18.90 11.67 -14.37
CA THR A 167 18.36 12.13 -15.65
C THR A 167 16.84 12.01 -15.66
N GLN A 168 16.17 12.80 -16.51
CA GLN A 168 14.71 12.68 -16.68
C GLN A 168 14.31 11.29 -17.20
N ASP A 169 15.15 10.69 -18.05
CA ASP A 169 14.93 9.35 -18.57
C ASP A 169 14.98 8.29 -17.46
N ASP A 170 15.92 8.41 -16.51
CA ASP A 170 16.00 7.51 -15.35
C ASP A 170 14.75 7.63 -14.47
N TYR A 171 14.29 8.86 -14.25
CA TYR A 171 13.07 9.11 -13.48
C TYR A 171 11.83 8.50 -14.16
N LEU A 172 11.65 8.70 -15.47
CA LEU A 172 10.53 8.16 -16.25
C LEU A 172 10.45 6.63 -16.21
N ARG A 173 11.58 5.96 -16.01
CA ARG A 173 11.63 4.49 -15.89
C ARG A 173 11.40 4.03 -14.46
N LEU A 174 12.04 4.67 -13.49
CA LEU A 174 12.02 4.23 -12.09
C LEU A 174 10.72 4.58 -11.37
N ALA A 175 10.20 5.80 -11.54
CA ALA A 175 9.01 6.27 -10.84
C ALA A 175 7.76 5.40 -11.08
N PRO A 176 7.37 5.06 -12.32
CA PRO A 176 6.22 4.19 -12.55
C PRO A 176 6.50 2.74 -12.15
N LEU A 177 7.70 2.23 -12.38
CA LEU A 177 8.08 0.86 -12.00
C LEU A 177 7.94 0.64 -10.49
N LEU A 178 8.53 1.54 -9.69
CA LEU A 178 8.46 1.45 -8.24
C LEU A 178 7.04 1.72 -7.71
N SER A 179 6.29 2.62 -8.35
CA SER A 179 4.88 2.81 -8.03
C SER A 179 4.05 1.55 -8.25
N ILE A 180 4.29 0.80 -9.34
CA ILE A 180 3.59 -0.47 -9.60
C ILE A 180 3.94 -1.50 -8.53
N ILE A 181 5.23 -1.69 -8.21
CA ILE A 181 5.66 -2.65 -7.18
C ILE A 181 5.06 -2.27 -5.82
N ALA A 182 5.10 -0.99 -5.46
CA ALA A 182 4.53 -0.50 -4.21
C ALA A 182 3.00 -0.63 -4.17
N PHE A 183 2.31 -0.37 -5.29
CA PHE A 183 0.88 -0.61 -5.44
C PHE A 183 0.56 -2.08 -5.14
N TYR A 184 1.28 -3.04 -5.75
CA TYR A 184 1.09 -4.45 -5.46
C TYR A 184 1.41 -4.81 -4.00
N GLY A 185 2.48 -4.24 -3.42
CA GLY A 185 2.81 -4.43 -2.01
C GLY A 185 1.75 -3.90 -1.03
N GLY A 186 0.99 -2.87 -1.44
CA GLY A 186 -0.14 -2.34 -0.68
C GLY A 186 -1.48 -2.99 -1.00
N TYR A 187 -1.67 -3.50 -2.22
CA TYR A 187 -2.91 -4.10 -2.73
C TYR A 187 -3.28 -5.43 -2.08
N ASP A 188 -2.43 -5.97 -1.21
CA ASP A 188 -2.60 -7.21 -0.48
C ASP A 188 -4.05 -7.67 -0.26
N SER A 189 -4.53 -8.58 -1.13
CA SER A 189 -5.77 -9.35 -0.94
C SER A 189 -5.45 -10.72 -0.35
N THR A 190 -4.52 -10.73 0.62
CA THR A 190 -3.52 -11.78 0.94
C THR A 190 -2.51 -11.93 -0.21
N VAL A 191 -1.21 -12.12 0.04
CA VAL A 191 -0.16 -12.29 -0.98
C VAL A 191 -0.30 -13.66 -1.67
N PHE A 192 -1.40 -13.80 -2.41
CA PHE A 192 -1.89 -14.92 -3.25
C PHE A 192 -2.69 -16.03 -2.55
N GLY A 193 -3.83 -15.74 -1.92
CA GLY A 193 -4.73 -16.76 -1.37
C GLY A 193 -5.34 -17.71 -2.42
N ALA A 194 -4.71 -18.89 -2.56
CA ALA A 194 -5.22 -20.26 -2.71
C ALA A 194 -4.24 -21.12 -3.53
#